data_AF-A0A960L3T6-F1
#
_entry.id   AF-A0A960L3T6-F1
#
_cell.length_a   1.000
_cell.length_b   1.000
_cell.length_c   1.000
_cell.angle_alpha   90.00
_cell.angle_beta   90.00
_cell.angle_gamma   90.00
#
_symmetry.space_group_name_H-M   'P 1'
#
loop_
_entity.id
_entity.type
_entity.pdbx_description
1 polymer ?
#
loop_
_entity_poly.entity_id
_entity_poly.type
_entity_poly.pdbx_seq_one_letter_code
_entity_poly.pdbx_strand_id
1 'polypeptide(L)'
;MSPTSVVVVDADAERRRSVAQGLSHRGYEVAPASSLDQGVQYVEALSPDVLLLPAENLADPRLATLVTAPSGRCTVVALGAAEAEGTVPEHVAFVAADGLTPALLLQRLELVLMARELGLETDAEVHALVGQLSRRPLFELLPALAAQGFTGRIDLAGGGLWLRGGRPLAARAGRVEGLKGFCRLATSADGTFRVVPGDHDRAEQWSHDLEALMTAALEDALGDKPNPKLRVRVEIGPKLFSTRFGELQQQILEVARDGTTLGHLLDTCDAPDGRLVEEVLELEGLGVLVLEEPETGVVVVTDSCADLPAEALTGTAIEVVPLTVTFGREVFHDGVDLSSRQFFDRLEKDPEHPFTSPPPRAAFRSAYGRTLGRRDVVSIHISEALSQTVVHAREAAAEILEGAPRERIDGDRVHLEVVDSRQASLPQGMLVLYAARLADRGLPASEIARRIPDLSDRIHSFFVVDTLEFLVRGNRIGRARALIGSLLGIKPILGVAKGEVVPVDKVRGGRNAHKRILDLASGRIDPQRPILAAIAHAKAPVWADRLRQLVLERFSVRELLITEMGPVIGTHVGPGTVGLAVLQPSDEELELLAPPAADAAAPAEPSGPPS
;
A
#
# COMPACT_ATOMS: atom_id res chain seq x y z
N MET A 1 5.41 -24.71 21.24
CA MET A 1 4.01 -25.08 20.94
C MET A 1 3.88 -26.57 21.17
N SER A 2 2.71 -27.04 21.61
CA SER A 2 2.43 -28.48 21.61
C SER A 2 2.50 -29.00 20.17
N PRO A 3 3.04 -30.20 19.92
CA PRO A 3 3.07 -30.78 18.58
C PRO A 3 1.64 -30.95 18.05
N THR A 4 1.46 -30.68 16.76
CA THR A 4 0.17 -30.85 16.07
C THR A 4 -0.23 -32.33 16.09
N SER A 5 -1.40 -32.63 16.65
CA SER A 5 -1.92 -34.00 16.79
C SER A 5 -2.67 -34.46 15.53
N VAL A 6 -2.34 -35.66 15.04
CA VAL A 6 -2.86 -36.21 13.77
C VAL A 6 -3.43 -37.60 13.97
N VAL A 7 -4.70 -37.82 13.64
CA VAL A 7 -5.28 -39.17 13.53
C VAL A 7 -5.21 -39.62 12.07
N VAL A 8 -4.62 -40.79 11.83
CA VAL A 8 -4.47 -41.39 10.49
C VAL A 8 -5.33 -42.62 10.41
N VAL A 9 -6.51 -42.50 9.81
CA VAL A 9 -7.41 -43.62 9.51
C VAL A 9 -7.06 -44.15 8.13
N ASP A 10 -6.71 -45.42 8.03
CA ASP A 10 -6.49 -46.06 6.72
C ASP A 10 -6.54 -47.57 6.90
N ALA A 11 -7.23 -48.30 6.01
CA ALA A 11 -7.27 -49.76 6.08
C ALA A 11 -5.96 -50.40 5.60
N ASP A 12 -5.25 -49.74 4.66
CA ASP A 12 -3.98 -50.22 4.12
C ASP A 12 -2.88 -50.13 5.19
N ALA A 13 -2.37 -51.29 5.62
CA ALA A 13 -1.40 -51.37 6.70
C ALA A 13 -0.01 -50.82 6.33
N GLU A 14 0.37 -50.86 5.06
CA GLU A 14 1.66 -50.36 4.60
C GLU A 14 1.61 -48.84 4.45
N ARG A 15 0.58 -48.32 3.77
CA ARG A 15 0.36 -46.88 3.61
C ARG A 15 0.18 -46.19 4.95
N ARG A 16 -0.66 -46.74 5.83
CA ARG A 16 -0.86 -46.22 7.20
C ARG A 16 0.45 -46.12 7.98
N ARG A 17 1.27 -47.18 7.96
CA ARG A 17 2.55 -47.22 8.68
C ARG A 17 3.52 -46.19 8.11
N SER A 18 3.61 -46.11 6.78
CA SER A 18 4.52 -45.18 6.11
C SER A 18 4.14 -43.71 6.37
N VAL A 19 2.87 -43.36 6.23
CA VAL A 19 2.38 -42.00 6.52
C VAL A 19 2.57 -41.65 7.99
N ALA A 20 2.22 -42.57 8.91
CA ALA A 20 2.37 -42.31 10.33
C ALA A 20 3.83 -42.14 10.76
N GLN A 21 4.74 -42.98 10.27
CA GLN A 21 6.18 -42.82 10.53
C GLN A 21 6.72 -41.52 9.93
N GLY A 22 6.32 -41.18 8.71
CA GLY A 22 6.73 -39.96 8.03
C GLY A 22 6.34 -38.70 8.80
N LEU A 23 5.07 -38.61 9.21
CA LEU A 23 4.56 -37.49 10.01
C LEU A 23 5.24 -37.43 11.39
N SER A 24 5.42 -38.57 12.07
CA SER A 24 6.13 -38.58 13.36
C SER A 24 7.58 -38.11 13.26
N HIS A 25 8.29 -38.46 12.18
CA HIS A 25 9.66 -37.98 11.92
C HIS A 25 9.74 -36.46 11.73
N ARG A 26 8.63 -35.82 11.34
CA ARG A 26 8.52 -34.37 11.18
C ARG A 26 7.99 -33.65 12.42
N GLY A 27 7.78 -34.37 13.52
CA GLY A 27 7.39 -33.79 14.82
C GLY A 27 5.89 -33.75 15.09
N TYR A 28 5.07 -34.38 14.26
CA TYR A 28 3.63 -34.54 14.52
C TYR A 28 3.38 -35.65 15.55
N GLU A 29 2.34 -35.49 16.38
CA GLU A 29 1.89 -36.54 17.30
C GLU A 29 0.83 -37.40 16.60
N VAL A 30 1.23 -38.59 16.13
CA VAL A 30 0.40 -39.39 15.21
C VAL A 30 -0.26 -40.58 15.90
N ALA A 31 -1.58 -40.71 15.74
CA ALA A 31 -2.38 -41.86 16.17
C ALA A 31 -2.92 -42.65 14.96
N PRO A 32 -2.25 -43.75 14.54
CA PRO A 32 -2.69 -44.56 13.40
C PRO A 32 -3.85 -45.51 13.79
N ALA A 33 -4.95 -45.45 13.04
CA ALA A 33 -6.14 -46.28 13.17
C ALA A 33 -6.31 -47.21 11.97
N SER A 34 -6.45 -48.51 12.20
CA SER A 34 -6.61 -49.52 11.14
C SER A 34 -8.05 -49.68 10.63
N SER A 35 -9.01 -48.99 11.25
CA SER A 35 -10.41 -48.98 10.83
C SER A 35 -11.06 -47.65 11.19
N LEU A 36 -12.20 -47.37 10.55
CA LEU A 36 -13.00 -46.19 10.83
C LEU A 36 -13.49 -46.16 12.29
N ASP A 37 -13.90 -47.30 12.85
CA ASP A 37 -14.35 -47.38 14.25
C ASP A 37 -13.25 -47.00 15.22
N GLN A 38 -12.02 -47.46 14.99
CA GLN A 38 -10.86 -47.07 15.79
C GLN A 38 -10.53 -45.59 15.59
N GLY A 39 -10.67 -45.08 14.36
CA GLY A 39 -10.49 -43.66 14.04
C GLY A 39 -11.45 -42.75 14.81
N VAL A 40 -12.74 -43.09 14.84
CA VAL A 40 -13.77 -42.36 15.60
C VAL A 40 -13.45 -42.35 17.09
N GLN A 41 -13.04 -43.49 17.66
CA GLN A 41 -12.62 -43.56 19.06
C GLN A 41 -11.44 -42.63 19.36
N TYR A 42 -10.46 -42.56 18.46
CA TYR A 42 -9.31 -41.67 18.63
C TYR A 42 -9.69 -40.20 18.48
N VAL A 43 -10.58 -39.86 17.55
CA VAL A 43 -11.10 -38.50 17.40
C VAL A 43 -11.80 -38.02 18.68
N GLU A 44 -12.67 -38.85 19.26
CA GLU A 44 -13.37 -38.54 20.50
C GLU A 44 -12.41 -38.41 21.70
N ALA A 45 -11.42 -39.29 21.79
CA ALA A 45 -10.48 -39.32 22.92
C ALA A 45 -9.42 -38.21 22.84
N LEU A 46 -8.92 -37.89 21.65
CA LEU A 46 -7.76 -37.02 21.45
C LEU A 46 -8.15 -35.60 21.01
N SER A 47 -9.34 -35.41 20.44
CA SER A 47 -9.75 -34.14 19.82
C SER A 47 -8.66 -33.57 18.89
N PRO A 48 -8.25 -34.34 17.87
CA PRO A 48 -7.02 -34.07 17.12
C PRO A 48 -7.09 -32.78 16.33
N ASP A 49 -5.92 -32.20 16.09
CA ASP A 49 -5.76 -31.03 15.23
C ASP A 49 -5.98 -31.37 13.75
N VAL A 50 -5.72 -32.63 13.37
CA VAL A 50 -5.86 -33.13 11.99
C VAL A 50 -6.46 -34.54 11.99
N LEU A 51 -7.42 -34.77 11.10
CA LEU A 51 -7.97 -36.09 10.81
C LEU A 51 -7.74 -36.43 9.35
N LEU A 52 -6.97 -37.49 9.09
CA LEU A 52 -6.74 -38.05 7.77
C LEU A 52 -7.54 -39.35 7.62
N LEU A 53 -8.33 -39.47 6.54
CA LEU A 53 -9.18 -40.63 6.28
C LEU A 53 -9.43 -40.86 4.78
N PRO A 54 -9.79 -42.08 4.34
CA PRO A 54 -10.25 -42.33 2.98
C PRO A 54 -11.53 -41.54 2.67
N ALA A 55 -11.65 -41.06 1.44
CA ALA A 55 -12.76 -40.23 0.98
C ALA A 55 -14.11 -40.93 1.11
N GLU A 56 -14.16 -42.26 0.94
CA GLU A 56 -15.39 -43.05 1.14
C GLU A 56 -15.95 -42.98 2.57
N ASN A 57 -15.12 -42.60 3.55
CA ASN A 57 -15.52 -42.51 4.95
C ASN A 57 -16.03 -41.11 5.35
N LEU A 58 -15.99 -40.11 4.45
CA LEU A 58 -16.50 -38.76 4.73
C LEU A 58 -18.01 -38.74 5.01
N ALA A 59 -18.76 -39.70 4.46
CA ALA A 59 -20.21 -39.80 4.63
C ALA A 59 -20.62 -40.40 5.99
N ASP A 60 -19.68 -40.81 6.85
CA ASP A 60 -20.03 -41.40 8.15
C ASP A 60 -20.69 -40.34 9.07
N PRO A 61 -21.93 -40.59 9.55
CA PRO A 61 -22.66 -39.65 10.40
C PRO A 61 -21.93 -39.25 11.69
N ARG A 62 -21.03 -40.11 12.20
CA ARG A 62 -20.26 -39.85 13.43
C ARG A 62 -19.21 -38.75 13.23
N LEU A 63 -18.80 -38.52 11.98
CA LEU A 63 -17.82 -37.49 11.62
C LEU A 63 -18.47 -36.21 11.09
N ALA A 64 -19.80 -36.17 10.92
CA ALA A 64 -20.52 -35.08 10.27
C ALA A 64 -20.18 -33.70 10.85
N THR A 65 -20.02 -33.56 12.16
CA THR A 65 -19.68 -32.28 12.81
C THR A 65 -18.31 -31.75 12.40
N LEU A 66 -17.33 -32.64 12.18
CA LEU A 66 -15.99 -32.26 11.69
C LEU A 66 -16.01 -32.01 10.18
N VAL A 67 -16.81 -32.78 9.45
CA VAL A 67 -16.94 -32.76 7.99
C VAL A 67 -17.83 -31.61 7.48
N THR A 68 -18.61 -30.93 8.34
CA THR A 68 -19.56 -29.86 7.93
C THR A 68 -19.35 -28.48 8.58
N ALA A 69 -18.54 -28.36 9.64
CA ALA A 69 -18.37 -27.10 10.36
C ALA A 69 -17.17 -26.28 9.85
N PRO A 70 -17.38 -25.04 9.33
CA PRO A 70 -16.29 -24.18 8.84
C PRO A 70 -15.43 -23.56 9.97
N SER A 71 -15.87 -23.67 11.23
CA SER A 71 -15.15 -23.17 12.42
C SER A 71 -14.29 -24.26 13.07
N GLY A 72 -13.32 -24.79 12.33
CA GLY A 72 -12.56 -25.98 12.73
C GLY A 72 -11.55 -25.76 13.88
N ARG A 73 -11.62 -26.63 14.91
CA ARG A 73 -10.44 -27.04 15.70
C ARG A 73 -9.63 -28.14 15.00
N CYS A 74 -10.24 -28.87 14.07
CA CYS A 74 -9.66 -30.05 13.41
C CYS A 74 -9.68 -29.84 11.88
N THR A 75 -8.54 -30.06 11.22
CA THR A 75 -8.42 -30.06 9.75
C THR A 75 -8.67 -31.46 9.22
N VAL A 76 -9.63 -31.63 8.32
CA VAL A 76 -9.96 -32.94 7.75
C VAL A 76 -9.30 -33.08 6.38
N VAL A 77 -8.59 -34.19 6.16
CA VAL A 77 -7.89 -34.51 4.91
C VAL A 77 -8.39 -35.84 4.36
N ALA A 78 -9.04 -35.80 3.21
CA ALA A 78 -9.59 -36.95 2.52
C ALA A 78 -8.59 -37.53 1.51
N LEU A 79 -8.40 -38.85 1.54
CA LEU A 79 -7.57 -39.58 0.57
C LEU A 79 -8.44 -40.35 -0.42
N GLY A 80 -8.20 -40.21 -1.73
CA GLY A 80 -8.98 -40.95 -2.74
C GLY A 80 -8.28 -41.07 -4.09
N ALA A 81 -8.96 -41.69 -5.06
CA ALA A 81 -8.45 -41.84 -6.42
C ALA A 81 -8.51 -40.53 -7.23
N ALA A 82 -9.67 -39.88 -7.19
CA ALA A 82 -9.95 -38.59 -7.79
C ALA A 82 -11.06 -37.90 -6.99
N GLU A 83 -11.09 -36.58 -7.02
CA GLU A 83 -12.17 -35.81 -6.41
C GLU A 83 -13.42 -35.97 -7.27
N ALA A 84 -14.47 -36.60 -6.74
CA ALA A 84 -15.76 -36.65 -7.42
C ALA A 84 -16.54 -35.35 -7.14
N GLU A 85 -16.94 -34.67 -8.21
CA GLU A 85 -17.66 -33.38 -8.15
C GLU A 85 -18.86 -33.45 -7.18
N GLY A 86 -18.85 -32.60 -6.14
CA GLY A 86 -19.92 -32.52 -5.14
C GLY A 86 -19.89 -33.53 -3.99
N THR A 87 -18.81 -34.32 -3.85
CA THR A 87 -18.69 -35.33 -2.77
C THR A 87 -17.77 -34.91 -1.62
N VAL A 88 -16.87 -33.96 -1.84
CA VAL A 88 -15.96 -33.42 -0.82
C VAL A 88 -16.47 -32.03 -0.39
N PRO A 89 -16.72 -31.79 0.91
CA PRO A 89 -17.10 -30.46 1.40
C PRO A 89 -15.99 -29.42 1.21
N GLU A 90 -16.37 -28.16 1.02
CA GLU A 90 -15.46 -27.05 0.68
C GLU A 90 -14.30 -26.83 1.68
N HIS A 91 -14.49 -27.12 2.98
CA HIS A 91 -13.46 -27.00 4.03
C HIS A 91 -12.77 -28.34 4.36
N VAL A 92 -12.91 -29.37 3.52
CA VAL A 92 -12.14 -30.63 3.59
C VAL A 92 -11.08 -30.62 2.51
N ALA A 93 -9.81 -30.80 2.88
CA ALA A 93 -8.74 -30.92 1.90
C ALA A 93 -8.78 -32.31 1.24
N PHE A 94 -8.67 -32.39 -0.07
CA PHE A 94 -8.60 -33.65 -0.80
C PHE A 94 -7.18 -33.90 -1.31
N VAL A 95 -6.69 -35.13 -1.17
CA VAL A 95 -5.41 -35.57 -1.74
C VAL A 95 -5.64 -36.84 -2.56
N ALA A 96 -5.41 -36.74 -3.87
CA ALA A 96 -5.40 -37.90 -4.74
C ALA A 96 -4.21 -38.80 -4.36
N ALA A 97 -4.48 -40.01 -3.85
CA ALA A 97 -3.49 -40.93 -3.32
C ALA A 97 -3.16 -42.08 -4.28
N ASP A 98 -4.02 -42.34 -5.27
CA ASP A 98 -3.84 -43.44 -6.22
C ASP A 98 -2.59 -43.25 -7.09
N GLY A 99 -1.78 -44.31 -7.20
CA GLY A 99 -0.55 -44.30 -7.98
C GLY A 99 0.60 -43.50 -7.37
N LEU A 100 0.40 -42.84 -6.22
CA LEU A 100 1.49 -42.17 -5.51
C LEU A 100 2.36 -43.17 -4.76
N THR A 101 3.67 -42.90 -4.76
CA THR A 101 4.57 -43.53 -3.80
C THR A 101 4.28 -42.98 -2.39
N PRO A 102 4.59 -43.73 -1.31
CA PRO A 102 4.38 -43.24 0.04
C PRO A 102 5.11 -41.91 0.33
N ALA A 103 6.25 -41.67 -0.31
CA ALA A 103 6.99 -40.42 -0.20
C ALA A 103 6.25 -39.23 -0.82
N LEU A 104 5.66 -39.40 -2.01
CA LEU A 104 4.87 -38.35 -2.67
C LEU A 104 3.56 -38.06 -1.93
N LEU A 105 2.91 -39.10 -1.40
CA LEU A 105 1.73 -38.94 -0.57
C LEU A 105 2.07 -38.11 0.69
N LEU A 106 3.17 -38.44 1.37
CA LEU A 106 3.63 -37.68 2.53
C LEU A 106 3.92 -36.22 2.18
N GLN A 107 4.56 -35.96 1.04
CA GLN A 107 4.83 -34.60 0.56
C GLN A 107 3.55 -33.79 0.34
N ARG A 108 2.50 -34.38 -0.25
CA ARG A 108 1.19 -33.72 -0.43
C ARG A 108 0.52 -33.43 0.92
N LEU A 109 0.60 -34.36 1.87
CA LEU A 109 0.06 -34.16 3.21
C LEU A 109 0.79 -33.05 3.96
N GLU A 110 2.13 -32.99 3.86
CA GLU A 110 2.92 -31.91 4.44
C GLU A 110 2.50 -30.54 3.89
N LEU A 111 2.18 -30.43 2.60
CA LEU A 111 1.67 -29.19 2.01
C LEU A 111 0.35 -28.76 2.64
N VAL A 112 -0.62 -29.66 2.79
CA VAL A 112 -1.92 -29.33 3.42
C VAL A 112 -1.72 -28.83 4.86
N LEU A 113 -0.83 -29.49 5.61
CA LEU A 113 -0.52 -29.12 6.98
C LEU A 113 0.19 -27.77 7.07
N MET A 114 1.17 -27.54 6.19
CA MET A 114 1.91 -26.28 6.11
C MET A 114 1.01 -25.13 5.66
N ALA A 115 0.06 -25.37 4.74
CA ALA A 115 -0.94 -24.39 4.34
C ALA A 115 -1.73 -23.89 5.54
N ARG A 116 -2.22 -24.82 6.38
CA ARG A 116 -2.91 -24.49 7.63
C ARG A 116 -2.04 -23.70 8.59
N GLU A 117 -0.80 -24.14 8.84
CA GLU A 117 0.09 -23.49 9.80
C GLU A 117 0.49 -22.08 9.37
N LEU A 118 0.67 -21.86 8.07
CA LEU A 118 1.04 -20.56 7.50
C LEU A 118 -0.14 -19.66 7.17
N GLY A 119 -1.38 -20.16 7.26
CA GLY A 119 -2.59 -19.45 6.83
C GLY A 119 -2.64 -19.23 5.31
N LEU A 120 -2.15 -20.21 4.54
CA LEU A 120 -2.12 -20.23 3.08
C LEU A 120 -3.06 -21.30 2.55
N GLU A 121 -3.26 -21.30 1.23
CA GLU A 121 -4.04 -22.30 0.51
C GLU A 121 -3.10 -23.18 -0.33
N THR A 122 -3.57 -24.36 -0.74
CA THR A 122 -2.89 -25.20 -1.73
C THR A 122 -3.48 -24.95 -3.12
N ASP A 123 -2.72 -25.22 -4.19
CA ASP A 123 -3.34 -25.34 -5.51
C ASP A 123 -4.23 -26.60 -5.60
N ALA A 124 -5.06 -26.69 -6.65
CA ALA A 124 -6.09 -27.73 -6.80
C ALA A 124 -5.52 -29.17 -6.74
N GLU A 125 -4.28 -29.36 -7.18
CA GLU A 125 -3.61 -30.66 -7.21
C GLU A 125 -2.73 -30.93 -5.98
N VAL A 126 -2.67 -29.99 -5.02
CA VAL A 126 -1.83 -30.06 -3.81
C VAL A 126 -0.34 -30.27 -4.17
N HIS A 127 0.13 -29.54 -5.17
CA HIS A 127 1.53 -29.50 -5.59
C HIS A 127 2.29 -28.30 -5.04
N ALA A 128 1.58 -27.23 -4.66
CA ALA A 128 2.20 -26.01 -4.13
C ALA A 128 1.28 -25.29 -3.14
N LEU A 129 1.87 -24.49 -2.25
CA LEU A 129 1.14 -23.46 -1.53
C LEU A 129 0.99 -22.24 -2.44
N VAL A 130 -0.17 -21.59 -2.40
CA VAL A 130 -0.47 -20.37 -3.16
C VAL A 130 -0.80 -19.23 -2.21
N GLY A 131 -0.41 -18.02 -2.59
CA GLY A 131 -0.73 -16.82 -1.81
C GLY A 131 -0.50 -15.53 -2.58
N GLN A 132 -0.82 -14.41 -1.92
CA GLN A 132 -0.61 -13.07 -2.43
C GLN A 132 0.38 -12.30 -1.55
N LEU A 133 1.37 -11.66 -2.15
CA LEU A 133 2.39 -10.88 -1.43
C LEU A 133 1.79 -9.71 -0.64
N SER A 134 0.68 -9.14 -1.11
CA SER A 134 -0.05 -8.07 -0.41
C SER A 134 -0.70 -8.52 0.90
N ARG A 135 -0.97 -9.83 1.06
CA ARG A 135 -1.51 -10.43 2.29
C ARG A 135 -0.44 -11.10 3.14
N ARG A 136 0.57 -11.68 2.49
CA ARG A 136 1.68 -12.39 3.14
C ARG A 136 2.99 -12.00 2.45
N PRO A 137 3.60 -10.87 2.85
CA PRO A 137 4.84 -10.39 2.25
C PRO A 137 5.98 -11.41 2.36
N LEU A 138 6.93 -11.37 1.42
CA LEU A 138 8.09 -12.26 1.45
C LEU A 138 8.88 -12.12 2.77
N PHE A 139 8.92 -10.89 3.30
CA PHE A 139 9.45 -10.53 4.62
C PHE A 139 8.89 -11.34 5.79
N GLU A 140 7.62 -11.74 5.73
CA GLU A 140 6.98 -12.54 6.76
C GLU A 140 7.01 -14.04 6.42
N LEU A 141 6.92 -14.36 5.14
CA LEU A 141 6.89 -15.74 4.65
C LEU A 141 8.24 -16.44 4.86
N LEU A 142 9.35 -15.77 4.57
CA LEU A 142 10.68 -16.39 4.64
C LEU A 142 11.08 -16.83 6.05
N PRO A 143 10.92 -16.01 7.11
CA PRO A 143 11.19 -16.48 8.47
C PRO A 143 10.31 -17.67 8.86
N ALA A 144 9.04 -17.69 8.43
CA ALA A 144 8.13 -18.79 8.74
C ALA A 144 8.52 -20.10 8.05
N LEU A 145 8.89 -20.04 6.76
CA LEU A 145 9.43 -21.19 6.02
C LEU A 145 10.78 -21.64 6.58
N ALA A 146 11.61 -20.70 7.03
CA ALA A 146 12.89 -21.00 7.64
C ALA A 146 12.75 -21.76 8.97
N ALA A 147 11.81 -21.33 9.82
CA ALA A 147 11.51 -22.01 11.09
C ALA A 147 11.04 -23.46 10.89
N GLN A 148 10.42 -23.77 9.76
CA GLN A 148 9.95 -25.11 9.39
C GLN A 148 11.01 -25.96 8.65
N GLY A 149 12.22 -25.42 8.43
CA GLY A 149 13.27 -26.11 7.69
C GLY A 149 12.91 -26.40 6.23
N PHE A 150 12.09 -25.55 5.60
CA PHE A 150 11.55 -25.79 4.26
C PHE A 150 12.64 -25.97 3.20
N THR A 151 12.44 -26.95 2.31
CA THR A 151 13.31 -27.18 1.13
C THR A 151 12.44 -27.19 -0.13
N GLY A 152 12.77 -26.30 -1.06
CA GLY A 152 11.92 -26.04 -2.21
C GLY A 152 12.25 -24.74 -2.92
N ARG A 153 11.32 -24.29 -3.74
CA ARG A 153 11.39 -23.02 -4.46
C ARG A 153 10.12 -22.21 -4.26
N ILE A 154 10.26 -20.89 -4.16
CA ILE A 154 9.17 -19.92 -4.21
C ILE A 154 9.17 -19.32 -5.61
N ASP A 155 8.11 -19.56 -6.38
CA ASP A 155 7.88 -18.95 -7.69
C ASP A 155 7.08 -17.65 -7.53
N LEU A 156 7.54 -16.60 -8.19
CA LEU A 156 7.00 -15.24 -8.14
C LEU A 156 6.82 -14.75 -9.58
N ALA A 157 5.89 -13.82 -9.82
CA ALA A 157 5.60 -13.32 -11.19
C ALA A 157 6.85 -12.81 -11.94
N GLY A 158 7.83 -12.27 -11.21
CA GLY A 158 9.09 -11.78 -11.76
C GLY A 158 10.29 -12.73 -11.58
N GLY A 159 10.12 -13.94 -11.04
CA GLY A 159 11.29 -14.75 -10.68
C GLY A 159 11.06 -15.91 -9.72
N GLY A 160 12.10 -16.29 -8.98
CA GLY A 160 11.96 -17.28 -7.92
C GLY A 160 13.14 -17.35 -6.96
N LEU A 161 12.89 -17.95 -5.80
CA LEU A 161 13.82 -18.12 -4.70
C LEU A 161 13.96 -19.61 -4.34
N TRP A 162 15.17 -20.13 -4.28
CA TRP A 162 15.47 -21.51 -3.89
C TRP A 162 15.86 -21.53 -2.41
N LEU A 163 15.31 -22.48 -1.64
CA LEU A 163 15.63 -22.69 -0.23
C LEU A 163 16.00 -24.15 0.05
N ARG A 164 16.91 -24.37 0.99
CA ARG A 164 17.26 -25.69 1.52
C ARG A 164 17.41 -25.64 3.03
N GLY A 165 16.65 -26.48 3.73
CA GLY A 165 16.61 -26.50 5.19
C GLY A 165 16.25 -25.12 5.78
N GLY A 166 15.39 -24.36 5.10
CA GLY A 166 14.99 -23.02 5.51
C GLY A 166 15.96 -21.90 5.11
N ARG A 167 17.13 -22.22 4.55
CA ARG A 167 18.14 -21.23 4.14
C ARG A 167 17.99 -20.87 2.66
N PRO A 168 17.97 -19.58 2.29
CA PRO A 168 18.01 -19.17 0.88
C PRO A 168 19.32 -19.60 0.23
N LEU A 169 19.24 -20.36 -0.86
CA LEU A 169 20.39 -20.83 -1.63
C LEU A 169 20.71 -19.94 -2.83
N ALA A 170 19.66 -19.48 -3.50
CA ALA A 170 19.78 -18.78 -4.78
C ALA A 170 18.49 -18.01 -5.08
N ALA A 171 18.60 -16.86 -5.73
CA ALA A 171 17.45 -16.08 -6.18
C ALA A 171 17.58 -15.76 -7.66
N ARG A 172 16.46 -15.47 -8.30
CA ARG A 172 16.44 -14.94 -9.67
C ARG A 172 15.24 -14.03 -9.85
N ALA A 173 15.46 -12.76 -10.18
CA ALA A 173 14.43 -11.82 -10.64
C ALA A 173 14.66 -11.52 -12.12
N GLY A 174 13.85 -12.10 -13.01
CA GLY A 174 14.02 -12.01 -14.45
C GLY A 174 15.35 -12.62 -14.91
N ARG A 175 16.24 -11.77 -15.45
CA ARG A 175 17.62 -12.15 -15.84
C ARG A 175 18.63 -12.00 -14.71
N VAL A 176 18.25 -11.39 -13.59
CA VAL A 176 19.16 -11.08 -12.49
C VAL A 176 19.16 -12.22 -11.49
N GLU A 177 20.34 -12.73 -11.15
CA GLU A 177 20.54 -13.77 -10.13
C GLU A 177 21.31 -13.21 -8.92
N GLY A 178 21.62 -14.05 -7.93
CA GLY A 178 22.44 -13.61 -6.80
C GLY A 178 21.68 -12.76 -5.79
N LEU A 179 22.43 -12.08 -4.91
CA LEU A 179 21.91 -11.16 -3.90
C LEU A 179 20.97 -10.10 -4.50
N LYS A 180 21.29 -9.60 -5.70
CA LYS A 180 20.46 -8.63 -6.42
C LYS A 180 19.09 -9.21 -6.83
N GLY A 181 19.08 -10.47 -7.24
CA GLY A 181 17.83 -11.20 -7.51
C GLY A 181 17.01 -11.36 -6.23
N PHE A 182 17.67 -11.58 -5.09
CA PHE A 182 17.03 -11.68 -3.79
C PHE A 182 16.38 -10.35 -3.36
N CYS A 183 17.13 -9.24 -3.36
CA CYS A 183 16.62 -7.94 -2.93
C CYS A 183 15.40 -7.49 -3.76
N ARG A 184 15.44 -7.68 -5.09
CA ARG A 184 14.32 -7.36 -5.99
C ARG A 184 13.04 -8.18 -5.69
N LEU A 185 13.20 -9.46 -5.37
CA LEU A 185 12.06 -10.31 -4.99
C LEU A 185 11.56 -9.97 -3.58
N ALA A 186 12.46 -9.72 -2.64
CA ALA A 186 12.13 -9.45 -1.24
C ALA A 186 11.40 -8.11 -1.03
N THR A 187 11.67 -7.12 -1.88
CA THR A 187 11.02 -5.80 -1.86
C THR A 187 9.72 -5.73 -2.67
N SER A 188 9.35 -6.81 -3.36
CA SER A 188 8.09 -6.87 -4.12
C SER A 188 6.89 -6.90 -3.17
N ALA A 189 6.02 -5.89 -3.27
CA ALA A 189 4.85 -5.73 -2.40
C ALA A 189 3.55 -6.30 -2.98
N ASP A 190 3.54 -6.73 -4.25
CA ASP A 190 2.34 -7.19 -4.94
C ASP A 190 2.63 -8.35 -5.91
N GLY A 191 1.60 -9.15 -6.20
CA GLY A 191 1.66 -10.35 -7.04
C GLY A 191 1.41 -11.65 -6.28
N THR A 192 1.14 -12.72 -7.04
CA THR A 192 0.95 -14.07 -6.51
C THR A 192 2.29 -14.79 -6.36
N PHE A 193 2.39 -15.63 -5.33
CA PHE A 193 3.51 -16.55 -5.17
C PHE A 193 3.03 -18.00 -5.12
N ARG A 194 3.92 -18.93 -5.50
CA ARG A 194 3.74 -20.38 -5.36
C ARG A 194 4.92 -20.97 -4.62
N VAL A 195 4.69 -21.65 -3.50
CA VAL A 195 5.74 -22.37 -2.75
C VAL A 195 5.71 -23.84 -3.16
N VAL A 196 6.75 -24.28 -3.86
CA VAL A 196 6.87 -25.61 -4.43
C VAL A 196 7.93 -26.41 -3.65
N PRO A 197 7.56 -27.51 -2.97
CA PRO A 197 8.50 -28.34 -2.23
C PRO A 197 9.30 -29.25 -3.16
N GLY A 198 10.53 -29.55 -2.76
CA GLY A 198 11.41 -30.49 -3.48
C GLY A 198 12.85 -30.02 -3.55
N ASP A 199 13.78 -30.94 -3.82
CA ASP A 199 15.17 -30.55 -4.09
C ASP A 199 15.26 -30.04 -5.53
N HIS A 200 15.51 -28.75 -5.66
CA HIS A 200 15.71 -28.12 -6.96
C HIS A 200 17.21 -27.89 -7.14
N ASP A 201 17.81 -28.64 -8.07
CA ASP A 201 19.23 -28.56 -8.41
C ASP A 201 19.61 -27.14 -8.85
N ARG A 202 20.21 -26.37 -7.94
CA ARG A 202 20.83 -25.07 -8.23
C ARG A 202 21.99 -24.90 -7.26
N ALA A 203 23.11 -24.39 -7.78
CA ALA A 203 24.28 -24.12 -6.96
C ALA A 203 23.97 -23.02 -5.94
N GLU A 204 24.51 -23.17 -4.72
CA GLU A 204 24.48 -22.13 -3.70
C GLU A 204 25.20 -20.88 -4.23
N GLN A 205 24.50 -19.76 -4.27
CA GLN A 205 24.98 -18.51 -4.85
C GLN A 205 25.67 -17.61 -3.83
N TRP A 206 25.49 -17.85 -2.53
CA TRP A 206 26.10 -17.08 -1.45
C TRP A 206 26.09 -17.86 -0.13
N SER A 207 26.98 -17.48 0.80
CA SER A 207 27.09 -18.10 2.13
C SER A 207 26.34 -17.35 3.25
N HIS A 208 25.60 -16.28 2.91
CA HIS A 208 24.90 -15.45 3.89
C HIS A 208 23.73 -16.19 4.53
N ASP A 209 23.43 -15.87 5.79
CA ASP A 209 22.21 -16.35 6.45
C ASP A 209 21.00 -15.49 6.04
N LEU A 210 19.80 -15.95 6.42
CA LEU A 210 18.56 -15.25 6.06
C LEU A 210 18.53 -13.83 6.63
N GLU A 211 19.03 -13.62 7.85
CA GLU A 211 19.01 -12.32 8.52
C GLU A 211 19.87 -11.29 7.77
N ALA A 212 21.08 -11.66 7.33
CA ALA A 212 21.94 -10.80 6.53
C ALA A 212 21.31 -10.45 5.17
N LEU A 213 20.62 -11.41 4.53
CA LEU A 213 19.92 -11.17 3.26
C LEU A 213 18.70 -10.26 3.43
N MET A 214 17.89 -10.47 4.48
CA MET A 214 16.77 -9.60 4.81
C MET A 214 17.24 -8.18 5.17
N THR A 215 18.40 -8.06 5.84
CA THR A 215 19.03 -6.75 6.14
C THR A 215 19.48 -6.06 4.85
N ALA A 216 20.19 -6.75 3.95
CA ALA A 216 20.60 -6.19 2.66
C ALA A 216 19.39 -5.77 1.79
N ALA A 217 18.28 -6.50 1.86
CA ALA A 217 17.04 -6.12 1.18
C ALA A 217 16.36 -4.90 1.82
N LEU A 218 16.42 -4.75 3.15
CA LEU A 218 15.95 -3.55 3.85
C LEU A 218 16.82 -2.33 3.56
N GLU A 219 18.15 -2.49 3.52
CA GLU A 219 19.08 -1.42 3.13
C GLU A 219 18.87 -1.00 1.67
N ASP A 220 18.61 -1.95 0.76
CA ASP A 220 18.23 -1.64 -0.63
C ASP A 220 16.86 -0.92 -0.72
N ALA A 221 15.97 -1.13 0.26
CA ALA A 221 14.64 -0.53 0.35
C ALA A 221 14.57 0.79 1.13
N LEU A 222 15.52 1.06 2.04
CA LEU A 222 15.53 2.20 2.95
C LEU A 222 16.59 3.23 2.56
N GLY A 223 16.13 4.35 1.99
CA GLY A 223 16.57 5.70 2.37
C GLY A 223 17.98 6.17 1.99
N ASP A 224 18.16 6.52 0.70
CA ASP A 224 18.83 7.73 0.16
C ASP A 224 19.20 7.52 -1.32
N LYS A 225 18.29 6.91 -2.10
CA LYS A 225 18.49 6.83 -3.55
C LYS A 225 18.17 8.20 -4.15
N PRO A 226 19.08 8.80 -4.95
CA PRO A 226 18.81 10.09 -5.56
C PRO A 226 17.55 9.99 -6.44
N ASN A 227 16.74 11.05 -6.46
CA ASN A 227 15.50 11.11 -7.24
C ASN A 227 15.76 10.66 -8.70
N PRO A 228 15.09 9.60 -9.22
CA PRO A 228 15.30 9.12 -10.59
C PRO A 228 15.05 10.20 -11.64
N LYS A 229 14.31 11.26 -11.31
CA LYS A 229 14.07 12.38 -12.21
C LYS A 229 15.21 13.40 -12.24
N LEU A 230 16.24 13.29 -11.39
CA LEU A 230 17.42 14.15 -11.41
C LEU A 230 18.02 14.18 -12.81
N ARG A 231 18.26 15.38 -13.33
CA ARG A 231 19.02 15.57 -14.55
C ARG A 231 20.50 15.36 -14.26
N VAL A 232 21.11 14.49 -15.04
CA VAL A 232 22.54 14.19 -15.00
C VAL A 232 23.19 14.86 -16.19
N ARG A 233 24.08 15.82 -15.93
CA ARG A 233 24.81 16.57 -16.96
C ARG A 233 26.30 16.39 -16.80
N VAL A 234 27.01 16.17 -17.90
CA VAL A 234 28.47 16.12 -17.92
C VAL A 234 29.03 17.55 -17.80
N GLU A 235 29.90 17.76 -16.82
CA GLU A 235 30.64 19.00 -16.64
C GLU A 235 32.01 18.91 -17.31
N ILE A 236 32.31 19.86 -18.20
CA ILE A 236 33.57 19.91 -18.93
C ILE A 236 34.62 20.63 -18.08
N GLY A 237 35.06 19.97 -17.01
CA GLY A 237 36.10 20.44 -16.10
C GLY A 237 37.47 19.78 -16.33
N PRO A 238 38.55 20.28 -15.70
CA PRO A 238 39.90 19.70 -15.82
C PRO A 238 39.98 18.23 -15.41
N LYS A 239 39.14 17.84 -14.43
CA LYS A 239 39.06 16.47 -13.91
C LYS A 239 38.45 15.48 -14.89
N LEU A 240 37.62 15.93 -15.83
CA LEU A 240 37.10 15.09 -16.92
C LEU A 240 38.25 14.57 -17.81
N PHE A 241 39.28 15.40 -18.04
CA PHE A 241 40.40 15.05 -18.93
C PHE A 241 41.57 14.37 -18.21
N SER A 242 41.68 14.53 -16.88
CA SER A 242 42.78 13.95 -16.10
C SER A 242 42.45 12.62 -15.42
N THR A 243 41.17 12.27 -15.33
CA THR A 243 40.70 11.04 -14.67
C THR A 243 40.62 9.90 -15.66
N ARG A 244 41.02 8.69 -15.24
CA ARG A 244 40.76 7.47 -16.01
C ARG A 244 39.46 6.86 -15.51
N PHE A 245 38.47 6.81 -16.39
CA PHE A 245 37.15 6.27 -16.08
C PHE A 245 37.10 4.76 -16.34
N GLY A 246 36.46 4.01 -15.44
CA GLY A 246 36.15 2.60 -15.65
C GLY A 246 35.10 2.40 -16.76
N GLU A 247 34.88 1.15 -17.19
CA GLU A 247 33.93 0.83 -18.28
C GLU A 247 32.51 1.35 -17.98
N LEU A 248 32.04 1.20 -16.74
CA LEU A 248 30.71 1.66 -16.34
C LEU A 248 30.61 3.19 -16.31
N GLN A 249 31.64 3.88 -15.79
CA GLN A 249 31.70 5.33 -15.80
C GLN A 249 31.71 5.88 -17.23
N GLN A 250 32.41 5.23 -18.17
CA GLN A 250 32.40 5.62 -19.58
C GLN A 250 31.01 5.48 -20.20
N GLN A 251 30.29 4.40 -19.89
CA GLN A 251 28.90 4.22 -20.34
C GLN A 251 27.97 5.29 -19.75
N ILE A 252 28.11 5.61 -18.46
CA ILE A 252 27.35 6.68 -17.81
C ILE A 252 27.61 8.03 -18.50
N LEU A 253 28.87 8.37 -18.76
CA LEU A 253 29.26 9.63 -19.40
C LEU A 253 28.77 9.72 -20.87
N GLU A 254 28.73 8.59 -21.58
CA GLU A 254 28.21 8.53 -22.95
C GLU A 254 26.71 8.81 -22.99
N VAL A 255 25.93 8.17 -22.11
CA VAL A 255 24.48 8.35 -22.02
C VAL A 255 24.12 9.72 -21.43
N ALA A 256 24.90 10.24 -20.49
CA ALA A 256 24.68 11.55 -19.88
C ALA A 256 25.11 12.75 -20.75
N ARG A 257 25.80 12.51 -21.88
CA ARG A 257 26.40 13.55 -22.73
C ARG A 257 25.39 14.59 -23.22
N ASP A 258 24.17 14.17 -23.53
CA ASP A 258 23.12 15.04 -24.07
C ASP A 258 22.17 15.60 -22.99
N GLY A 259 22.48 15.35 -21.71
CA GLY A 259 21.63 15.71 -20.58
C GLY A 259 20.42 14.79 -20.48
N THR A 260 20.44 13.89 -19.50
CA THR A 260 19.39 12.86 -19.33
C THR A 260 18.92 12.79 -17.88
N THR A 261 17.95 11.94 -17.57
CA THR A 261 17.54 11.69 -16.17
C THR A 261 18.31 10.51 -15.57
N LEU A 262 18.47 10.48 -14.25
CA LEU A 262 19.03 9.34 -13.55
C LEU A 262 18.24 8.06 -13.86
N GLY A 263 16.91 8.13 -13.94
CA GLY A 263 16.04 7.02 -14.33
C GLY A 263 16.36 6.52 -15.74
N HIS A 264 16.56 7.42 -16.70
CA HIS A 264 16.99 7.02 -18.04
C HIS A 264 18.38 6.36 -18.04
N LEU A 265 19.31 6.80 -17.20
CA LEU A 265 20.60 6.11 -17.02
C LEU A 265 20.40 4.72 -16.43
N LEU A 266 19.53 4.57 -15.43
CA LEU A 266 19.18 3.29 -14.83
C LEU A 266 18.53 2.33 -15.84
N ASP A 267 17.73 2.87 -16.76
CA ASP A 267 17.04 2.09 -17.80
C ASP A 267 17.98 1.73 -18.99
N THR A 268 18.99 2.56 -19.25
CA THR A 268 19.83 2.46 -20.45
C THR A 268 21.17 1.77 -20.22
N CYS A 269 21.77 1.94 -19.04
CA CYS A 269 23.08 1.36 -18.74
C CYS A 269 22.96 -0.09 -18.23
N ASP A 270 23.80 -0.98 -18.76
CA ASP A 270 23.78 -2.41 -18.42
C ASP A 270 24.54 -2.70 -17.11
N ALA A 271 24.02 -2.18 -15.99
CA ALA A 271 24.58 -2.37 -14.66
C ALA A 271 23.50 -2.37 -13.55
N PRO A 272 23.81 -2.89 -12.35
CA PRO A 272 22.92 -2.75 -11.20
C PRO A 272 22.66 -1.31 -10.81
N ASP A 273 21.40 -0.99 -10.53
CA ASP A 273 20.92 0.34 -10.18
C ASP A 273 21.71 0.95 -9.02
N GLY A 274 21.98 0.17 -7.96
CA GLY A 274 22.80 0.62 -6.83
C GLY A 274 24.24 0.96 -7.24
N ARG A 275 24.86 0.16 -8.10
CA ARG A 275 26.20 0.41 -8.64
C ARG A 275 26.22 1.62 -9.59
N LEU A 276 25.18 1.78 -10.40
CA LEU A 276 25.01 2.95 -11.27
C LEU A 276 24.89 4.22 -10.45
N VAL A 277 24.07 4.20 -9.39
CA VAL A 277 23.93 5.32 -8.46
C VAL A 277 25.25 5.63 -7.75
N GLU A 278 25.97 4.61 -7.26
CA GLU A 278 27.30 4.80 -6.64
C GLU A 278 28.29 5.47 -7.61
N GLU A 279 28.36 5.02 -8.85
CA GLU A 279 29.26 5.57 -9.86
C GLU A 279 28.84 6.98 -10.32
N VAL A 280 27.53 7.25 -10.41
CA VAL A 280 27.01 8.59 -10.69
C VAL A 280 27.38 9.56 -9.56
N LEU A 281 27.23 9.15 -8.29
CA LEU A 281 27.63 9.95 -7.13
C LEU A 281 29.15 10.12 -7.03
N GLU A 282 29.94 9.11 -7.42
CA GLU A 282 31.40 9.22 -7.48
C GLU A 282 31.83 10.23 -8.56
N LEU A 283 31.23 10.17 -9.76
CA LEU A 283 31.48 11.12 -10.83
C LEU A 283 31.00 12.54 -10.49
N GLU A 284 29.91 12.68 -9.74
CA GLU A 284 29.48 13.96 -9.17
C GLU A 284 30.50 14.49 -8.15
N GLY A 285 30.96 13.65 -7.22
CA GLY A 285 32.00 14.02 -6.24
C GLY A 285 33.36 14.37 -6.89
N LEU A 286 33.63 13.82 -8.06
CA LEU A 286 34.77 14.19 -8.91
C LEU A 286 34.54 15.50 -9.67
N GLY A 287 33.35 16.09 -9.66
CA GLY A 287 32.99 17.29 -10.43
C GLY A 287 32.99 17.03 -11.95
N VAL A 288 32.66 15.80 -12.34
CA VAL A 288 32.55 15.36 -13.73
C VAL A 288 31.08 15.30 -14.15
N LEU A 289 30.18 15.03 -13.20
CA LEU A 289 28.74 15.16 -13.36
C LEU A 289 28.20 16.27 -12.45
N VAL A 290 27.12 16.90 -12.90
CA VAL A 290 26.23 17.72 -12.07
C VAL A 290 24.88 17.03 -12.02
N LEU A 291 24.37 16.84 -10.80
CA LEU A 291 23.01 16.37 -10.54
C LEU A 291 22.12 17.59 -10.28
N GLU A 292 21.18 17.83 -11.18
CA GLU A 292 20.21 18.92 -11.07
C GLU A 292 18.83 18.32 -10.78
N GLU A 293 18.14 18.78 -9.74
CA GLU A 293 16.71 18.48 -9.60
C GLU A 293 16.02 18.82 -10.91
N PRO A 294 15.14 17.95 -11.45
CA PRO A 294 14.34 18.34 -12.60
C PRO A 294 13.67 19.65 -12.24
N GLU A 295 13.83 20.67 -13.09
CA GLU A 295 13.05 21.88 -12.93
C GLU A 295 11.60 21.50 -13.21
N THR A 296 10.88 21.03 -12.19
CA THR A 296 9.43 21.13 -12.20
C THR A 296 9.17 22.62 -12.26
N GLY A 297 8.61 23.09 -13.38
CA GLY A 297 8.29 24.49 -13.54
C GLY A 297 7.38 25.01 -12.43
N VAL A 298 6.68 24.11 -11.72
CA VAL A 298 5.70 24.42 -10.69
C VAL A 298 5.98 23.64 -9.40
N VAL A 299 5.90 24.33 -8.25
CA VAL A 299 5.81 23.73 -6.91
C VAL A 299 4.38 23.86 -6.40
N VAL A 300 3.87 22.82 -5.75
CA VAL A 300 2.56 22.85 -5.12
C VAL A 300 2.72 23.23 -3.65
N VAL A 301 2.07 24.30 -3.22
CA VAL A 301 2.01 24.68 -1.80
C VAL A 301 0.64 24.29 -1.26
N THR A 302 0.58 23.69 -0.08
CA THR A 302 -0.68 23.42 0.62
C THR A 302 -0.56 23.76 2.10
N ASP A 303 -1.61 23.47 2.86
CA ASP A 303 -1.62 23.61 4.31
C ASP A 303 -1.80 22.26 5.00
N SER A 304 -1.55 22.21 6.31
CA SER A 304 -1.57 20.95 7.07
C SER A 304 -2.94 20.25 7.09
N CYS A 305 -4.04 20.93 6.76
CA CYS A 305 -5.36 20.30 6.69
C CYS A 305 -5.55 19.41 5.48
N ALA A 306 -4.57 19.30 4.57
CA ALA A 306 -4.59 18.29 3.51
C ALA A 306 -4.46 16.86 4.06
N ASP A 307 -3.99 16.70 5.30
CA ASP A 307 -3.76 15.41 5.99
C ASP A 307 -2.94 14.40 5.16
N LEU A 308 -2.05 14.89 4.29
CA LEU A 308 -1.23 14.05 3.42
C LEU A 308 -0.31 13.15 4.27
N PRO A 309 -0.30 11.83 4.04
CA PRO A 309 0.63 10.94 4.71
C PRO A 309 2.07 11.25 4.26
N ALA A 310 3.05 11.07 5.14
CA ALA A 310 4.45 11.45 4.88
C ALA A 310 5.01 10.75 3.62
N GLU A 311 4.60 9.51 3.38
CA GLU A 311 4.97 8.71 2.22
C GLU A 311 4.49 9.33 0.91
N ALA A 312 3.37 10.06 0.93
CA ALA A 312 2.85 10.76 -0.25
C ALA A 312 3.57 12.09 -0.54
N LEU A 313 4.37 12.60 0.40
CA LEU A 313 5.19 13.81 0.22
C LEU A 313 6.58 13.48 -0.33
N THR A 314 7.11 12.29 -0.03
CA THR A 314 8.45 11.86 -0.46
C THR A 314 8.60 11.92 -1.99
N GLY A 315 9.62 12.64 -2.47
CA GLY A 315 9.92 12.76 -3.89
C GLY A 315 8.94 13.65 -4.68
N THR A 316 8.04 14.37 -4.00
CA THR A 316 7.11 15.32 -4.64
C THR A 316 7.56 16.76 -4.41
N ALA A 317 7.25 17.66 -5.36
CA ALA A 317 7.44 19.09 -5.19
C ALA A 317 6.27 19.73 -4.42
N ILE A 318 5.95 19.19 -3.23
CA ILE A 318 4.88 19.68 -2.35
C ILE A 318 5.49 20.33 -1.10
N GLU A 319 5.07 21.56 -0.80
CA GLU A 319 5.41 22.27 0.43
C GLU A 319 4.16 22.46 1.30
N VAL A 320 4.24 22.10 2.58
CA VAL A 320 3.12 22.21 3.53
C VAL A 320 3.35 23.36 4.50
N VAL A 321 2.39 24.29 4.58
CA VAL A 321 2.38 25.40 5.54
C VAL A 321 1.50 25.01 6.75
N PRO A 322 2.07 24.83 7.94
CA PRO A 322 1.31 24.30 9.07
C PRO A 322 0.32 25.32 9.63
N LEU A 323 -0.90 24.86 9.91
CA LEU A 323 -1.83 25.54 10.81
C LEU A 323 -1.40 25.32 12.26
N THR A 324 -2.03 26.05 13.18
CA THR A 324 -1.72 25.92 14.61
C THR A 324 -2.90 25.44 15.43
N VAL A 325 -2.61 24.65 16.46
CA VAL A 325 -3.54 24.22 17.52
C VAL A 325 -3.08 24.82 18.84
N THR A 326 -3.99 25.42 19.59
CA THR A 326 -3.70 26.03 20.89
C THR A 326 -4.44 25.32 22.00
N PHE A 327 -3.70 24.85 23.00
CA PHE A 327 -4.23 24.33 24.28
C PHE A 327 -3.91 25.36 25.37
N GLY A 328 -4.92 26.08 25.83
CA GLY A 328 -4.75 27.18 26.79
C GLY A 328 -3.80 28.26 26.29
N ARG A 329 -2.53 28.24 26.74
CA ARG A 329 -1.48 29.18 26.34
C ARG A 329 -0.42 28.57 25.42
N GLU A 330 -0.41 27.26 25.24
CA GLU A 330 0.57 26.56 24.42
C GLU A 330 0.08 26.47 22.98
N VAL A 331 0.93 26.87 22.04
CA VAL A 331 0.64 26.87 20.60
C VAL A 331 1.55 25.85 19.93
N PHE A 332 0.95 24.99 19.10
CA PHE A 332 1.65 23.93 18.37
C PHE A 332 1.39 24.05 16.88
N HIS A 333 2.40 23.74 16.07
CA HIS A 333 2.24 23.58 14.62
C HIS A 333 1.78 22.16 14.29
N ASP A 334 0.70 22.08 13.52
CA ASP A 334 0.04 20.85 13.09
C ASP A 334 0.97 20.00 12.21
N GLY A 335 1.23 18.76 12.63
CA GLY A 335 2.13 17.84 11.94
C GLY A 335 3.62 18.13 12.10
N VAL A 336 3.99 19.19 12.83
CA VAL A 336 5.40 19.58 13.08
C VAL A 336 5.75 19.41 14.55
N ASP A 337 5.08 20.15 15.43
CA ASP A 337 5.33 20.10 16.88
C ASP A 337 4.34 19.18 17.60
N LEU A 338 3.24 18.82 16.92
CA LEU A 338 2.16 18.02 17.47
C LEU A 338 1.65 17.02 16.43
N SER A 339 1.92 15.73 16.68
CA SER A 339 1.38 14.62 15.89
C SER A 339 -0.09 14.35 16.22
N SER A 340 -0.81 13.68 15.31
CA SER A 340 -2.20 13.25 15.52
C SER A 340 -2.38 12.43 16.80
N ARG A 341 -1.45 11.48 17.06
CA ARG A 341 -1.46 10.67 18.28
C ARG A 341 -1.33 11.53 19.54
N GLN A 342 -0.34 12.42 19.60
CA GLN A 342 -0.13 13.30 20.74
C GLN A 342 -1.33 14.23 20.96
N PHE A 343 -1.90 14.76 19.87
CA PHE A 343 -3.10 15.59 19.93
C PHE A 343 -4.28 14.85 20.54
N PHE A 344 -4.62 13.66 20.04
CA PHE A 344 -5.78 12.91 20.56
C PHE A 344 -5.58 12.41 21.99
N ASP A 345 -4.35 12.10 22.39
CA ASP A 345 -4.03 11.78 23.79
C ASP A 345 -4.17 13.00 24.70
N ARG A 346 -3.85 14.20 24.20
CA ARG A 346 -3.98 15.46 24.94
C ARG A 346 -5.44 15.92 25.01
N LEU A 347 -6.19 15.79 23.92
CA LEU A 347 -7.61 16.16 23.83
C LEU A 347 -8.50 15.44 24.86
N GLU A 348 -8.13 14.21 25.26
CA GLU A 348 -8.82 13.46 26.31
C GLU A 348 -8.45 13.87 27.74
N LYS A 349 -7.23 14.39 27.93
CA LYS A 349 -6.66 14.67 29.26
C LYS A 349 -6.79 16.12 29.66
N ASP A 350 -6.72 17.04 28.71
CA ASP A 350 -6.74 18.47 28.99
C ASP A 350 -8.17 18.95 29.29
N PRO A 351 -8.34 19.77 30.36
CA PRO A 351 -9.64 20.30 30.73
C PRO A 351 -10.13 21.40 29.78
N GLU A 352 -9.21 22.05 29.07
CA GLU A 352 -9.50 23.10 28.10
C GLU A 352 -9.55 22.52 26.68
N HIS A 353 -10.66 22.79 25.99
CA HIS A 353 -10.81 22.38 24.61
C HIS A 353 -9.93 23.25 23.70
N PRO A 354 -9.18 22.66 22.75
CA PRO A 354 -8.29 23.42 21.90
C PRO A 354 -9.05 24.28 20.90
N PHE A 355 -8.36 25.29 20.36
CA PHE A 355 -8.81 26.04 19.19
C PHE A 355 -7.71 26.08 18.13
N THR A 356 -8.10 26.33 16.88
CA THR A 356 -7.20 26.30 15.73
C THR A 356 -7.08 27.66 15.09
N SER A 357 -5.90 28.01 14.58
CA SER A 357 -5.69 29.25 13.83
C SER A 357 -5.08 28.99 12.44
N PRO A 358 -5.53 29.72 11.40
CA PRO A 358 -4.89 29.67 10.08
C PRO A 358 -3.44 30.15 10.16
N PRO A 359 -2.57 29.78 9.21
CA PRO A 359 -1.21 30.29 9.18
C PRO A 359 -1.23 31.79 8.90
N PRO A 360 -0.33 32.59 9.50
CA PRO A 360 -0.27 34.02 9.20
C PRO A 360 0.22 34.25 7.76
N ARG A 361 -0.15 35.39 7.15
CA ARG A 361 0.35 35.80 5.81
C ARG A 361 1.87 35.69 5.67
N ALA A 362 2.61 36.00 6.73
CA ALA A 362 4.07 35.91 6.75
C ALA A 362 4.59 34.50 6.46
N ALA A 363 3.89 33.45 6.92
CA ALA A 363 4.27 32.07 6.65
C ALA A 363 4.16 31.74 5.15
N PHE A 364 3.06 32.17 4.51
CA PHE A 364 2.89 32.05 3.06
C PHE A 364 3.90 32.86 2.27
N ARG A 365 4.19 34.11 2.68
CA ARG A 365 5.25 34.91 2.04
C ARG A 365 6.62 34.23 2.11
N SER A 366 6.94 33.60 3.24
CA SER A 366 8.18 32.83 3.39
C SER A 366 8.17 31.59 2.49
N ALA A 367 7.08 30.82 2.45
CA ALA A 367 6.94 29.67 1.57
C ALA A 367 7.11 30.05 0.08
N TYR A 368 6.33 31.02 -0.39
CA TYR A 368 6.41 31.52 -1.76
C TYR A 368 7.79 32.12 -2.06
N GLY A 369 8.35 32.90 -1.13
CA GLY A 369 9.65 33.54 -1.32
C GLY A 369 10.82 32.57 -1.50
N ARG A 370 10.74 31.35 -0.95
CA ARG A 370 11.75 30.28 -1.15
C ARG A 370 11.70 29.65 -2.54
N THR A 371 10.58 29.80 -3.23
CA THR A 371 10.28 29.08 -4.48
C THR A 371 10.26 30.00 -5.69
N LEU A 372 9.61 31.16 -5.55
CA LEU A 372 9.45 32.15 -6.61
C LEU A 372 10.81 32.72 -7.02
N GLY A 373 11.05 32.76 -8.34
CA GLY A 373 12.32 33.15 -8.97
C GLY A 373 13.06 31.97 -9.61
N ARG A 374 12.73 30.74 -9.21
CA ARG A 374 13.18 29.50 -9.87
C ARG A 374 12.00 28.75 -10.49
N ARG A 375 10.88 28.70 -9.77
CA ARG A 375 9.67 27.94 -10.14
C ARG A 375 8.41 28.78 -9.91
N ASP A 376 7.37 28.46 -10.66
CA ASP A 376 6.00 28.91 -10.42
C ASP A 376 5.39 28.16 -9.23
N VAL A 377 4.26 28.66 -8.74
CA VAL A 377 3.57 28.10 -7.57
C VAL A 377 2.09 27.94 -7.82
N VAL A 378 1.56 26.78 -7.43
CA VAL A 378 0.11 26.55 -7.28
C VAL A 378 -0.17 26.25 -5.82
N SER A 379 -0.89 27.13 -5.15
CA SER A 379 -1.15 27.09 -3.70
C SER A 379 -2.59 26.64 -3.43
N ILE A 380 -2.78 25.38 -3.02
CA ILE A 380 -4.11 24.75 -2.85
C ILE A 380 -4.40 24.56 -1.37
N HIS A 381 -5.51 25.12 -0.88
CA HIS A 381 -5.77 25.20 0.56
C HIS A 381 -7.15 24.69 0.96
N ILE A 382 -7.31 24.37 2.25
CA ILE A 382 -8.59 24.04 2.87
C ILE A 382 -9.66 25.06 2.50
N SER A 383 -10.89 24.58 2.32
CA SER A 383 -12.08 25.38 2.03
C SER A 383 -12.10 26.74 2.76
N GLU A 384 -12.27 27.81 1.99
CA GLU A 384 -12.42 29.17 2.52
C GLU A 384 -13.63 29.30 3.47
N ALA A 385 -14.66 28.47 3.29
CA ALA A 385 -15.82 28.41 4.18
C ALA A 385 -15.52 27.79 5.55
N LEU A 386 -14.37 27.11 5.71
CA LEU A 386 -13.94 26.47 6.96
C LEU A 386 -12.80 27.25 7.64
N SER A 387 -11.94 27.92 6.87
CA SER A 387 -10.77 28.62 7.38
C SER A 387 -10.42 29.86 6.55
N GLN A 388 -9.78 30.84 7.20
CA GLN A 388 -9.18 32.00 6.53
C GLN A 388 -7.83 31.70 5.85
N THR A 389 -7.39 30.43 5.83
CA THR A 389 -6.13 30.00 5.23
C THR A 389 -5.97 30.48 3.78
N VAL A 390 -6.97 30.24 2.93
CA VAL A 390 -6.99 30.70 1.53
C VAL A 390 -6.89 32.22 1.42
N VAL A 391 -7.60 32.95 2.29
CA VAL A 391 -7.59 34.41 2.32
C VAL A 391 -6.19 34.91 2.62
N HIS A 392 -5.55 34.39 3.68
CA HIS A 392 -4.18 34.75 4.04
C HIS A 392 -3.17 34.41 2.94
N ALA A 393 -3.34 33.28 2.25
CA ALA A 393 -2.52 32.88 1.11
C ALA A 393 -2.68 33.85 -0.07
N ARG A 394 -3.91 34.24 -0.43
CA ARG A 394 -4.19 35.23 -1.49
C ARG A 394 -3.64 36.61 -1.16
N GLU A 395 -3.81 37.08 0.08
CA GLU A 395 -3.25 38.36 0.52
C GLU A 395 -1.72 38.34 0.44
N ALA A 396 -1.06 37.25 0.89
CA ALA A 396 0.39 37.09 0.77
C ALA A 396 0.85 37.05 -0.70
N ALA A 397 0.09 36.39 -1.58
CA ALA A 397 0.36 36.36 -3.02
C ALA A 397 0.27 37.75 -3.64
N ALA A 398 -0.80 38.50 -3.34
CA ALA A 398 -0.98 39.87 -3.83
C ALA A 398 0.16 40.79 -3.36
N GLU A 399 0.51 40.76 -2.07
CA GLU A 399 1.62 41.54 -1.52
C GLU A 399 2.97 41.25 -2.23
N ILE A 400 3.21 39.98 -2.61
CA ILE A 400 4.43 39.59 -3.34
C ILE A 400 4.41 40.08 -4.79
N LEU A 401 3.27 39.93 -5.48
CA LEU A 401 3.12 40.30 -6.89
C LEU A 401 3.08 41.82 -7.11
N GLU A 402 2.60 42.59 -6.14
CA GLU A 402 2.66 44.07 -6.16
C GLU A 402 4.06 44.60 -5.86
N GLY A 403 4.85 43.90 -5.04
CA GLY A 403 6.12 44.38 -4.53
C GLY A 403 7.24 44.52 -5.57
N ALA A 404 7.31 43.62 -6.56
CA ALA A 404 8.20 43.72 -7.71
C ALA A 404 7.85 42.67 -8.79
N PRO A 405 8.06 42.95 -10.10
CA PRO A 405 8.11 41.90 -11.11
C PRO A 405 9.38 41.09 -10.88
N ARG A 406 9.25 39.92 -10.25
CA ARG A 406 10.30 38.91 -10.30
C ARG A 406 10.21 38.28 -11.68
N GLU A 407 11.10 38.70 -12.57
CA GLU A 407 11.48 37.85 -13.69
C GLU A 407 12.11 36.59 -13.08
N ARG A 408 11.73 35.41 -13.59
CA ARG A 408 12.50 34.19 -13.38
C ARG A 408 13.91 34.43 -13.95
N ILE A 409 14.88 33.63 -13.52
CA ILE A 409 16.29 33.77 -13.96
C ILE A 409 16.43 33.70 -15.50
N ASP A 410 15.45 33.10 -16.19
CA ASP A 410 15.34 32.98 -17.65
C ASP A 410 14.59 34.14 -18.35
N GLY A 411 14.06 35.13 -17.61
CA GLY A 411 13.40 36.32 -18.14
C GLY A 411 11.87 36.26 -18.21
N ASP A 412 11.24 35.14 -17.80
CA ASP A 412 9.78 35.00 -17.80
C ASP A 412 9.12 35.53 -16.53
N ARG A 413 7.83 35.90 -16.60
CA ARG A 413 7.05 36.30 -15.42
C ARG A 413 6.84 35.10 -14.50
N VAL A 414 7.08 35.28 -13.21
CA VAL A 414 6.70 34.31 -12.18
C VAL A 414 5.17 34.18 -12.10
N HIS A 415 4.67 32.94 -12.10
CA HIS A 415 3.26 32.63 -11.86
C HIS A 415 3.02 32.08 -10.45
N LEU A 416 2.05 32.68 -9.75
CA LEU A 416 1.59 32.24 -8.44
C LEU A 416 0.06 32.24 -8.45
N GLU A 417 -0.53 31.05 -8.37
CA GLU A 417 -1.97 30.86 -8.35
C GLU A 417 -2.41 30.33 -6.99
N VAL A 418 -3.43 30.93 -6.37
CA VAL A 418 -3.98 30.48 -5.09
C VAL A 418 -5.39 29.94 -5.29
N VAL A 419 -5.58 28.66 -4.98
CA VAL A 419 -6.81 27.91 -5.24
C VAL A 419 -7.49 27.53 -3.93
N ASP A 420 -8.78 27.86 -3.82
CA ASP A 420 -9.67 27.30 -2.80
C ASP A 420 -10.03 25.87 -3.19
N SER A 421 -9.59 24.88 -2.42
CA SER A 421 -9.92 23.48 -2.71
C SER A 421 -11.39 23.18 -2.54
N ARG A 422 -12.15 23.96 -1.75
CA ARG A 422 -13.51 23.64 -1.30
C ARG A 422 -13.66 22.27 -0.61
N GLN A 423 -12.54 21.71 -0.17
CA GLN A 423 -12.45 20.44 0.53
C GLN A 423 -11.67 20.63 1.84
N ALA A 424 -11.58 19.56 2.64
CA ALA A 424 -10.78 19.51 3.86
C ALA A 424 -10.33 18.07 4.12
N SER A 425 -9.23 17.87 4.84
CA SER A 425 -8.61 16.55 5.04
C SER A 425 -8.17 15.93 3.71
N LEU A 426 -8.06 14.60 3.62
CA LEU A 426 -7.57 13.92 2.42
C LEU A 426 -8.26 14.28 1.09
N PRO A 427 -9.56 14.64 0.99
CA PRO A 427 -10.07 15.11 -0.30
C PRO A 427 -9.39 16.41 -0.79
N GLN A 428 -8.88 17.28 0.10
CA GLN A 428 -7.95 18.34 -0.29
C GLN A 428 -6.60 17.74 -0.72
N GLY A 429 -6.07 16.78 0.04
CA GLY A 429 -4.83 16.06 -0.29
C GLY A 429 -4.85 15.40 -1.69
N MET A 430 -5.98 14.83 -2.10
CA MET A 430 -6.16 14.25 -3.44
C MET A 430 -5.94 15.31 -4.53
N LEU A 431 -6.46 16.52 -4.35
CA LEU A 431 -6.27 17.63 -5.28
C LEU A 431 -4.81 18.10 -5.32
N VAL A 432 -4.14 18.13 -4.15
CA VAL A 432 -2.73 18.50 -4.03
C VAL A 432 -1.83 17.50 -4.76
N LEU A 433 -2.05 16.19 -4.55
CA LEU A 433 -1.29 15.13 -5.24
C LEU A 433 -1.54 15.15 -6.74
N TYR A 434 -2.78 15.41 -7.15
CA TYR A 434 -3.11 15.54 -8.56
C TYR A 434 -2.42 16.75 -9.20
N ALA A 435 -2.40 17.91 -8.52
CA ALA A 435 -1.67 19.09 -8.96
C ALA A 435 -0.17 18.82 -9.11
N ALA A 436 0.42 18.08 -8.16
CA ALA A 436 1.83 17.70 -8.21
C ALA A 436 2.12 16.78 -9.41
N ARG A 437 1.22 15.84 -9.73
CA ARG A 437 1.34 14.97 -10.92
C ARG A 437 1.26 15.76 -12.23
N LEU A 438 0.41 16.79 -12.28
CA LEU A 438 0.35 17.67 -13.45
C LEU A 438 1.61 18.54 -13.58
N ALA A 439 2.10 19.08 -12.46
CA ALA A 439 3.35 19.84 -12.41
C ALA A 439 4.55 18.99 -12.89
N ASP A 440 4.60 17.72 -12.47
CA ASP A 440 5.61 16.75 -12.91
C ASP A 440 5.56 16.46 -14.42
N ARG A 441 4.40 16.63 -15.05
CA ARG A 441 4.24 16.53 -16.51
C ARG A 441 4.52 17.84 -17.26
N GLY A 442 4.97 18.87 -16.55
CA GLY A 442 5.34 20.16 -17.13
C GLY A 442 4.14 21.04 -17.48
N LEU A 443 2.94 20.77 -16.93
CA LEU A 443 1.82 21.69 -17.13
C LEU A 443 2.10 23.03 -16.43
N PRO A 444 1.71 24.17 -17.05
CA PRO A 444 1.93 25.48 -16.45
C PRO A 444 0.99 25.70 -15.26
N ALA A 445 1.43 26.51 -14.29
CA ALA A 445 0.68 26.78 -13.06
C ALA A 445 -0.77 27.25 -13.30
N SER A 446 -0.98 28.10 -14.30
CA SER A 446 -2.30 28.63 -14.67
C SER A 446 -3.26 27.56 -15.22
N GLU A 447 -2.74 26.52 -15.85
CA GLU A 447 -3.56 25.40 -16.33
C GLU A 447 -3.90 24.45 -15.18
N ILE A 448 -2.92 24.13 -14.33
CA ILE A 448 -3.13 23.32 -13.13
C ILE A 448 -4.21 23.97 -12.27
N ALA A 449 -4.06 25.26 -11.93
CA ALA A 449 -5.00 25.99 -11.10
C ALA A 449 -6.43 26.00 -11.67
N ARG A 450 -6.58 25.99 -12.99
CA ARG A 450 -7.89 25.95 -13.67
C ARG A 450 -8.58 24.59 -13.60
N ARG A 451 -7.82 23.49 -13.53
CA ARG A 451 -8.35 22.12 -13.48
C ARG A 451 -8.81 21.73 -12.07
N ILE A 452 -8.20 22.27 -11.01
CA ILE A 452 -8.50 21.89 -9.62
C ILE A 452 -9.96 22.11 -9.20
N PRO A 453 -10.64 23.22 -9.56
CA PRO A 453 -12.05 23.41 -9.20
C PRO A 453 -13.00 22.35 -9.77
N ASP A 454 -12.80 21.91 -11.02
CA ASP A 454 -13.63 20.85 -11.63
C ASP A 454 -13.45 19.51 -10.91
N LEU A 455 -12.19 19.14 -10.64
CA LEU A 455 -11.86 17.94 -9.87
C LEU A 455 -12.49 17.99 -8.47
N SER A 456 -12.43 19.15 -7.80
CA SER A 456 -13.03 19.33 -6.49
C SER A 456 -14.54 19.10 -6.50
N ASP A 457 -15.25 19.62 -7.51
CA ASP A 457 -16.71 19.45 -7.64
C ASP A 457 -17.12 17.99 -7.92
N ARG A 458 -16.19 17.17 -8.42
CA ARG A 458 -16.36 15.73 -8.68
C ARG A 458 -15.92 14.83 -7.51
N ILE A 459 -15.31 15.40 -6.47
CA ILE A 459 -15.01 14.68 -5.23
C ILE A 459 -16.29 14.56 -4.39
N HIS A 460 -16.60 13.33 -3.98
CA HIS A 460 -17.73 13.06 -3.10
C HIS A 460 -17.22 12.58 -1.75
N SER A 461 -17.39 13.42 -0.72
CA SER A 461 -16.94 13.13 0.64
C SER A 461 -18.12 12.81 1.55
N PHE A 462 -17.99 11.72 2.30
CA PHE A 462 -18.95 11.25 3.28
C PHE A 462 -18.23 10.89 4.57
N PHE A 463 -18.71 11.37 5.71
CA PHE A 463 -18.12 11.06 6.99
C PHE A 463 -19.15 10.96 8.09
N VAL A 464 -18.80 10.21 9.13
CA VAL A 464 -19.60 10.05 10.34
C VAL A 464 -18.79 10.54 11.52
N VAL A 465 -19.46 11.22 12.44
CA VAL A 465 -18.87 11.68 13.70
C VAL A 465 -19.53 10.95 14.88
N ASP A 466 -18.84 10.87 16.01
CA ASP A 466 -19.44 10.36 17.25
C ASP A 466 -20.38 11.39 17.88
N THR A 467 -20.03 12.67 17.81
CA THR A 467 -20.85 13.78 18.27
C THR A 467 -20.68 15.00 17.37
N LEU A 468 -21.77 15.76 17.19
CA LEU A 468 -21.73 17.05 16.49
C LEU A 468 -21.09 18.15 17.33
N GLU A 469 -20.84 17.91 18.62
CA GLU A 469 -20.35 18.92 19.57
C GLU A 469 -19.03 19.57 19.14
N PHE A 470 -18.07 18.80 18.61
CA PHE A 470 -16.81 19.34 18.11
C PHE A 470 -17.03 20.33 16.97
N LEU A 471 -17.90 19.98 16.01
CA LEU A 471 -18.24 20.86 14.88
C LEU A 471 -18.98 22.12 15.34
N VAL A 472 -19.82 22.01 16.38
CA VAL A 472 -20.52 23.16 16.99
C VAL A 472 -19.54 24.08 17.72
N ARG A 473 -18.70 23.52 18.60
CA ARG A 473 -17.68 24.27 19.36
C ARG A 473 -16.70 24.98 18.44
N GLY A 474 -16.27 24.28 17.39
CA GLY A 474 -15.42 24.81 16.34
C GLY A 474 -16.12 25.83 15.43
N ASN A 475 -17.45 25.96 15.47
CA ASN A 475 -18.24 26.78 14.53
C ASN A 475 -18.10 26.36 13.04
N ARG A 476 -17.74 25.09 12.78
CA ARG A 476 -17.57 24.51 11.42
C ARG A 476 -18.67 23.51 11.07
N ILE A 477 -19.74 23.45 11.85
CA ILE A 477 -20.90 22.58 11.61
C ILE A 477 -21.68 22.92 10.32
N GLY A 478 -21.51 24.14 9.79
CA GLY A 478 -22.17 24.57 8.56
C GLY A 478 -23.68 24.34 8.58
N ARG A 479 -24.21 23.74 7.49
CA ARG A 479 -25.64 23.45 7.35
C ARG A 479 -26.10 22.27 8.19
N ALA A 480 -25.16 21.44 8.69
CA ALA A 480 -25.48 20.36 9.60
C ALA A 480 -25.98 20.86 10.97
N ARG A 481 -25.93 22.18 11.24
CA ARG A 481 -26.51 22.81 12.42
C ARG A 481 -28.00 22.49 12.58
N ALA A 482 -28.72 22.23 11.48
CA ALA A 482 -30.12 21.83 11.49
C ALA A 482 -30.38 20.48 12.21
N LEU A 483 -29.33 19.68 12.45
CA LEU A 483 -29.44 18.40 13.15
C LEU A 483 -29.34 18.51 14.68
N ILE A 484 -28.95 19.67 15.23
CA ILE A 484 -28.81 19.88 16.67
C ILE A 484 -30.17 19.66 17.36
N GLY A 485 -30.18 18.84 18.41
CA GLY A 485 -31.38 18.56 19.21
C GLY A 485 -32.28 17.43 18.67
N SER A 486 -31.89 16.74 17.58
CA SER A 486 -32.78 15.82 16.84
C SER A 486 -32.35 14.33 16.77
N LEU A 487 -31.20 13.95 17.36
CA LEU A 487 -30.47 12.72 16.99
C LEU A 487 -30.27 11.67 18.10
N LEU A 488 -31.11 11.60 19.15
CA LEU A 488 -30.99 10.52 20.15
C LEU A 488 -31.08 9.13 19.46
N GLY A 489 -29.96 8.40 19.43
CA GLY A 489 -29.85 7.06 18.81
C GLY A 489 -29.66 7.04 17.29
N ILE A 490 -29.44 8.19 16.63
CA ILE A 490 -29.25 8.31 15.18
C ILE A 490 -27.83 8.83 14.89
N LYS A 491 -27.09 8.11 14.04
CA LYS A 491 -25.77 8.54 13.54
C LYS A 491 -25.95 9.34 12.24
N PRO A 492 -25.59 10.64 12.21
CA PRO A 492 -25.65 11.43 11.00
C PRO A 492 -24.49 11.06 10.06
N ILE A 493 -24.79 10.99 8.76
CA ILE A 493 -23.79 10.95 7.70
C ILE A 493 -23.72 12.37 7.14
N LEU A 494 -22.54 12.95 7.24
CA LEU A 494 -22.22 14.29 6.78
C LEU A 494 -21.41 14.21 5.50
N GLY A 495 -21.28 15.33 4.82
CA GLY A 495 -20.40 15.50 3.67
C GLY A 495 -19.96 16.94 3.53
N VAL A 496 -19.17 17.20 2.50
CA VAL A 496 -18.75 18.56 2.13
C VAL A 496 -19.40 18.90 0.80
N ALA A 497 -20.06 20.05 0.74
CA ALA A 497 -20.65 20.56 -0.49
C ALA A 497 -20.43 22.07 -0.59
N LYS A 498 -19.85 22.52 -1.72
CA LYS A 498 -19.45 23.92 -1.94
C LYS A 498 -18.60 24.46 -0.78
N GLY A 499 -17.71 23.63 -0.24
CA GLY A 499 -16.83 24.00 0.86
C GLY A 499 -17.43 23.95 2.27
N GLU A 500 -18.73 23.72 2.43
CA GLU A 500 -19.38 23.68 3.75
C GLU A 500 -19.73 22.26 4.19
N VAL A 501 -19.72 22.03 5.51
CA VAL A 501 -20.27 20.79 6.09
C VAL A 501 -21.79 20.76 5.93
N VAL A 502 -22.30 19.69 5.33
CA VAL A 502 -23.73 19.48 5.06
C VAL A 502 -24.22 18.13 5.57
N PRO A 503 -25.49 18.02 6.02
CA PRO A 503 -26.10 16.74 6.30
C PRO A 503 -26.41 16.03 4.98
N VAL A 504 -25.99 14.76 4.86
CA VAL A 504 -26.23 13.95 3.65
C VAL A 504 -27.33 12.92 3.92
N ASP A 505 -27.22 12.19 5.02
CA ASP A 505 -28.19 11.17 5.40
C ASP A 505 -28.11 10.86 6.91
N LYS A 506 -28.91 9.91 7.39
CA LYS A 506 -28.91 9.46 8.79
C LYS A 506 -29.25 7.97 8.89
N VAL A 507 -28.55 7.27 9.77
CA VAL A 507 -28.78 5.84 10.03
C VAL A 507 -29.01 5.56 11.51
N ARG A 508 -29.76 4.49 11.81
CA ARG A 508 -29.85 3.94 13.17
C ARG A 508 -28.71 2.94 13.39
N GLY A 509 -27.90 3.19 14.43
CA GLY A 509 -26.75 2.36 14.82
C GLY A 509 -25.50 2.52 13.93
N GLY A 510 -24.32 2.52 14.56
CA GLY A 510 -23.05 2.85 13.89
C GLY A 510 -22.60 1.87 12.79
N ARG A 511 -22.89 0.55 12.93
CA ARG A 511 -22.43 -0.48 11.98
C ARG A 511 -23.04 -0.35 10.58
N ASN A 512 -24.21 0.29 10.46
CA ASN A 512 -24.89 0.47 9.18
C ASN A 512 -24.41 1.72 8.43
N ALA A 513 -23.67 2.61 9.10
CA ALA A 513 -23.28 3.89 8.52
C ALA A 513 -22.28 3.71 7.37
N HIS A 514 -21.31 2.79 7.50
CA HIS A 514 -20.34 2.53 6.43
C HIS A 514 -21.01 1.95 5.19
N LYS A 515 -21.89 0.95 5.35
CA LYS A 515 -22.67 0.41 4.23
C LYS A 515 -23.47 1.50 3.53
N ARG A 516 -24.11 2.39 4.30
CA ARG A 516 -24.85 3.51 3.74
C ARG A 516 -23.96 4.53 3.03
N ILE A 517 -22.75 4.80 3.54
CA ILE A 517 -21.75 5.62 2.85
C ILE A 517 -21.42 5.02 1.48
N LEU A 518 -21.21 3.70 1.41
CA LEU A 518 -20.96 3.00 0.16
C LEU A 518 -22.14 3.10 -0.81
N ASP A 519 -23.37 2.93 -0.33
CA ASP A 519 -24.58 3.09 -1.16
C ASP A 519 -24.68 4.51 -1.74
N LEU A 520 -24.40 5.52 -0.91
CA LEU A 520 -24.40 6.92 -1.33
C LEU A 520 -23.31 7.18 -2.38
N ALA A 521 -22.11 6.64 -2.18
CA ALA A 521 -21.02 6.74 -3.15
C ALA A 521 -21.37 6.04 -4.47
N SER A 522 -21.87 4.80 -4.44
CA SER A 522 -22.32 4.06 -5.63
C SER A 522 -23.49 4.76 -6.36
N GLY A 523 -24.23 5.64 -5.70
CA GLY A 523 -25.26 6.47 -6.34
C GLY A 523 -24.71 7.71 -7.05
N ARG A 524 -23.41 8.02 -6.90
CA ARG A 524 -22.75 9.19 -7.50
C ARG A 524 -21.70 8.83 -8.54
N ILE A 525 -21.11 7.64 -8.43
CA ILE A 525 -20.06 7.13 -9.31
C ILE A 525 -20.43 5.72 -9.80
N ASP A 526 -19.86 5.33 -10.94
CA ASP A 526 -19.98 3.96 -11.47
C ASP A 526 -19.00 3.03 -10.72
N PRO A 527 -19.48 2.05 -9.94
CA PRO A 527 -18.59 1.16 -9.19
C PRO A 527 -17.71 0.25 -10.04
N GLN A 528 -18.07 0.04 -11.31
CA GLN A 528 -17.32 -0.81 -12.24
C GLN A 528 -16.17 -0.08 -12.93
N ARG A 529 -16.13 1.25 -12.85
CA ARG A 529 -15.03 2.05 -13.40
C ARG A 529 -13.97 2.32 -12.32
N PRO A 530 -12.70 2.50 -12.72
CA PRO A 530 -11.64 2.85 -11.80
C PRO A 530 -11.94 4.11 -10.99
N ILE A 531 -11.64 4.08 -9.69
CA ILE A 531 -11.79 5.24 -8.79
C ILE A 531 -10.52 5.53 -8.01
N LEU A 532 -10.39 6.78 -7.57
CA LEU A 532 -9.50 7.13 -6.45
C LEU A 532 -10.33 7.24 -5.19
N ALA A 533 -9.83 6.63 -4.12
CA ALA A 533 -10.47 6.65 -2.82
C ALA A 533 -9.52 7.21 -1.77
N ALA A 534 -10.07 7.93 -0.80
CA ALA A 534 -9.34 8.37 0.37
C ALA A 534 -10.15 8.12 1.64
N ILE A 535 -9.51 7.55 2.65
CA ILE A 535 -10.11 7.26 3.96
C ILE A 535 -9.33 8.02 5.02
N ALA A 536 -10.01 8.92 5.73
CA ALA A 536 -9.43 9.65 6.84
C ALA A 536 -10.18 9.32 8.13
N HIS A 537 -9.46 9.19 9.24
CA HIS A 537 -10.07 8.89 10.53
C HIS A 537 -9.47 9.69 11.69
N ALA A 538 -10.25 9.98 12.72
CA ALA A 538 -9.78 10.62 13.95
C ALA A 538 -9.79 9.60 15.09
N LYS A 539 -8.62 9.07 15.48
CA LYS A 539 -8.50 8.02 16.52
C LYS A 539 -9.45 6.81 16.33
N ALA A 540 -9.66 6.39 15.08
CA ALA A 540 -10.64 5.36 14.72
C ALA A 540 -10.11 4.32 13.71
N PRO A 541 -8.91 3.72 13.93
CA PRO A 541 -8.26 2.85 12.96
C PRO A 541 -9.06 1.58 12.63
N VAL A 542 -9.76 1.01 13.62
CA VAL A 542 -10.63 -0.17 13.41
C VAL A 542 -11.79 0.14 12.45
N TRP A 543 -12.35 1.35 12.55
CA TRP A 543 -13.43 1.78 11.66
C TRP A 543 -12.91 2.11 10.26
N ALA A 544 -11.72 2.70 10.17
CA ALA A 544 -11.05 2.95 8.90
C ALA A 544 -10.71 1.65 8.15
N ASP A 545 -10.14 0.65 8.82
CA ASP A 545 -9.81 -0.64 8.19
C ASP A 545 -11.07 -1.38 7.73
N ARG A 546 -12.14 -1.35 8.54
CA ARG A 546 -13.44 -1.87 8.11
C ARG A 546 -13.98 -1.14 6.87
N LEU A 547 -13.87 0.19 6.81
CA LEU A 547 -14.33 0.97 5.66
C LEU A 547 -13.48 0.67 4.43
N ARG A 548 -12.17 0.52 4.60
CA ARG A 548 -11.22 0.09 3.56
C ARG A 548 -11.64 -1.25 2.95
N GLN A 549 -11.87 -2.28 3.77
CA GLN A 549 -12.29 -3.61 3.28
C GLN A 549 -13.56 -3.50 2.43
N LEU A 550 -14.58 -2.81 2.95
CA LEU A 550 -15.84 -2.62 2.23
C LEU A 550 -15.66 -1.87 0.91
N VAL A 551 -14.80 -0.84 0.87
CA VAL A 551 -14.51 -0.06 -0.34
C VAL A 551 -13.82 -0.93 -1.40
N LEU A 552 -12.83 -1.73 -1.00
CA LEU A 552 -12.12 -2.65 -1.91
C LEU A 552 -13.02 -3.77 -2.44
N GLU A 553 -14.00 -4.22 -1.66
CA GLU A 553 -15.01 -5.19 -2.10
C GLU A 553 -16.01 -4.60 -3.10
N ARG A 554 -16.31 -3.30 -3.00
CA ARG A 554 -17.43 -2.65 -3.72
C ARG A 554 -17.03 -1.93 -5.00
N PHE A 555 -15.81 -1.41 -5.06
CA PHE A 555 -15.35 -0.50 -6.11
C PHE A 555 -14.06 -1.00 -6.76
N SER A 556 -13.88 -0.70 -8.05
CA SER A 556 -12.60 -0.87 -8.74
C SER A 556 -11.61 0.23 -8.31
N VAL A 557 -10.93 0.06 -7.17
CA VAL A 557 -10.03 1.09 -6.62
C VAL A 557 -8.67 1.09 -7.32
N ARG A 558 -8.32 2.20 -7.97
CA ARG A 558 -7.03 2.41 -8.63
C ARG A 558 -5.94 2.90 -7.68
N GLU A 559 -6.33 3.77 -6.76
CA GLU A 559 -5.47 4.35 -5.73
C GLU A 559 -6.30 4.52 -4.46
N LEU A 560 -5.71 4.15 -3.31
CA LEU A 560 -6.33 4.30 -2.00
C LEU A 560 -5.37 4.98 -1.04
N LEU A 561 -5.74 6.16 -0.57
CA LEU A 561 -5.04 6.88 0.48
C LEU A 561 -5.73 6.63 1.82
N ILE A 562 -4.96 6.37 2.87
CA ILE A 562 -5.50 6.23 4.23
C ILE A 562 -4.64 7.02 5.19
N THR A 563 -5.26 7.83 6.04
CA THR A 563 -4.53 8.64 7.03
C THR A 563 -5.30 8.78 8.34
N GLU A 564 -4.56 9.06 9.42
CA GLU A 564 -5.15 9.62 10.64
C GLU A 564 -5.21 11.15 10.51
N MET A 565 -6.41 11.73 10.67
CA MET A 565 -6.65 13.16 10.58
C MET A 565 -5.75 13.95 11.54
N GLY A 566 -5.18 15.03 11.05
CA GLY A 566 -4.29 15.90 11.79
C GLY A 566 -4.97 16.65 12.94
N PRO A 567 -4.21 17.14 13.92
CA PRO A 567 -4.69 17.94 15.05
C PRO A 567 -5.73 19.02 14.71
N VAL A 568 -5.56 19.75 13.61
CA VAL A 568 -6.48 20.84 13.24
C VAL A 568 -7.84 20.29 12.82
N ILE A 569 -7.89 19.33 11.90
CA ILE A 569 -9.14 18.67 11.51
C ILE A 569 -9.76 17.95 12.71
N GLY A 570 -8.95 17.23 13.47
CA GLY A 570 -9.36 16.49 14.68
C GLY A 570 -10.02 17.37 15.74
N THR A 571 -9.61 18.64 15.88
CA THR A 571 -10.25 19.61 16.79
C THR A 571 -11.71 19.87 16.43
N HIS A 572 -12.05 19.88 15.13
CA HIS A 572 -13.40 20.21 14.68
C HIS A 572 -14.30 18.99 14.48
N VAL A 573 -13.75 17.83 14.12
CA VAL A 573 -14.57 16.62 13.91
C VAL A 573 -14.63 15.70 15.13
N GLY A 574 -13.61 15.76 15.99
CA GLY A 574 -13.50 14.95 17.20
C GLY A 574 -13.11 13.48 16.94
N PRO A 575 -12.67 12.77 18.00
CA PRO A 575 -12.32 11.35 17.92
C PRO A 575 -13.55 10.49 17.57
N GLY A 576 -13.31 9.33 16.95
CA GLY A 576 -14.35 8.44 16.44
C GLY A 576 -14.83 8.79 15.02
N THR A 577 -14.38 9.92 14.46
CA THR A 577 -14.70 10.30 13.09
C THR A 577 -14.05 9.36 12.09
N VAL A 578 -14.78 8.96 11.05
CA VAL A 578 -14.24 8.25 9.88
C VAL A 578 -14.98 8.72 8.64
N GLY A 579 -14.23 8.94 7.56
CA GLY A 579 -14.76 9.39 6.29
C GLY A 579 -14.18 8.67 5.08
N LEU A 580 -14.94 8.70 3.99
CA LEU A 580 -14.57 8.26 2.66
C LEU A 580 -14.75 9.45 1.71
N ALA A 581 -13.72 9.72 0.91
CA ALA A 581 -13.85 10.51 -0.30
C ALA A 581 -13.63 9.61 -1.52
N VAL A 582 -14.42 9.81 -2.57
CA VAL A 582 -14.24 9.14 -3.85
C VAL A 582 -14.18 10.17 -4.98
N LEU A 583 -13.31 9.92 -5.94
CA LEU A 583 -13.26 10.61 -7.23
C LEU A 583 -13.29 9.53 -8.31
N GLN A 584 -14.19 9.68 -9.28
CA GLN A 584 -14.16 8.88 -10.49
C GLN A 584 -13.41 9.68 -11.57
N PRO A 585 -12.12 9.38 -11.82
CA PRO A 585 -11.32 10.08 -12.82
C PRO A 585 -11.87 9.87 -14.25
N SER A 586 -11.61 10.84 -15.12
CA SER A 586 -11.74 10.68 -16.57
C SER A 586 -10.60 9.79 -17.09
N ASP A 587 -10.67 9.35 -18.35
CA ASP A 587 -9.63 8.48 -18.91
C ASP A 587 -8.28 9.21 -19.02
N GLU A 588 -8.27 10.50 -19.39
CA GLU A 588 -7.07 11.37 -19.37
C GLU A 588 -6.49 11.49 -17.95
N GLU A 589 -7.35 11.58 -16.95
CA GLU A 589 -6.95 11.73 -15.56
C GLU A 589 -6.44 10.40 -14.98
N LEU A 590 -6.95 9.27 -15.47
CA LEU A 590 -6.47 7.93 -15.14
C LEU A 590 -5.04 7.69 -15.63
N GLU A 591 -4.69 8.22 -16.79
CA GLU A 591 -3.32 8.16 -17.32
C GLU A 591 -2.32 8.86 -16.41
N LEU A 592 -2.76 9.80 -15.56
CA LEU A 592 -1.91 10.50 -14.59
C LEU A 592 -1.52 9.61 -13.38
N LEU A 593 -1.97 8.36 -13.31
CA LEU A 593 -1.97 7.55 -12.09
C LEU A 593 -1.08 6.30 -12.15
N ALA A 594 0.23 6.54 -12.17
CA ALA A 594 1.34 5.66 -11.72
C ALA A 594 1.52 4.21 -12.28
N PRO A 595 2.76 3.72 -12.49
CA PRO A 595 4.07 4.38 -12.34
C PRO A 595 4.82 4.54 -13.69
N PRO A 596 5.91 5.31 -13.74
CA PRO A 596 6.88 5.24 -14.84
C PRO A 596 7.77 3.98 -14.71
N ALA A 597 7.23 2.80 -15.06
CA ALA A 597 8.03 1.63 -15.41
C ALA A 597 7.31 0.76 -16.46
N ALA A 598 8.04 0.47 -17.53
CA ALA A 598 7.74 -0.34 -18.71
C ALA A 598 6.66 0.19 -19.67
N ASP A 599 7.14 0.83 -20.75
CA ASP A 599 6.42 0.97 -22.01
C ASP A 599 5.67 -0.33 -22.38
N ALA A 600 4.35 -0.25 -22.37
CA ALA A 600 3.53 -1.15 -23.15
C ALA A 600 3.73 -0.78 -24.62
N ALA A 601 4.35 -1.69 -25.37
CA ALA A 601 4.50 -1.60 -26.81
C ALA A 601 3.19 -1.14 -27.47
N ALA A 602 3.31 -0.14 -28.37
CA ALA A 602 2.23 0.32 -29.22
C ALA A 602 1.50 -0.87 -29.89
N PRO A 603 0.17 -0.80 -30.08
CA PRO A 603 -0.53 -1.85 -30.80
C PRO A 603 0.00 -1.90 -32.23
N ALA A 604 0.58 -3.05 -32.61
CA ALA A 604 0.94 -3.32 -33.99
C ALA A 604 -0.32 -3.26 -34.85
N GLU A 605 -0.34 -2.37 -35.85
CA GLU A 605 -1.35 -2.37 -36.89
C GLU A 605 -1.39 -3.75 -37.58
N PRO A 606 -2.58 -4.31 -37.85
CA PRO A 606 -2.67 -5.56 -38.59
C PRO A 606 -2.29 -5.29 -40.05
N SER A 607 -1.09 -5.71 -40.43
CA SER A 607 -0.71 -5.86 -41.83
C SER A 607 -1.66 -6.87 -42.50
N GLY A 608 -2.49 -6.37 -43.41
CA GLY A 608 -3.32 -7.21 -44.27
C GLY A 608 -2.47 -8.15 -45.15
N PRO A 609 -3.03 -9.27 -45.62
CA PRO A 609 -2.30 -10.22 -46.44
C PRO A 609 -1.97 -9.61 -47.82
N PRO A 610 -0.87 -10.03 -48.46
CA PRO A 610 -0.44 -9.43 -49.71
C PRO A 610 -1.33 -9.89 -50.87
N SER A 611 -1.99 -8.92 -51.51
CA SER A 611 -2.44 -8.99 -52.92
C SER A 611 -2.73 -7.59 -53.45
#